data_AF-A0A654CNR3-F1
#
_entry.id   AF-A0A654CNR3-F1
#
_cell.length_a   1.000
_cell.length_b   1.000
_cell.length_c   1.000
_cell.angle_alpha   90.00
_cell.angle_beta   90.00
_cell.angle_gamma   90.00
#
_symmetry.space_group_name_H-M   'P 1'
#
loop_
_entity.id
_entity.type
_entity.pdbx_description
1 polymer ?
#
loop_
_entity_poly.entity_id
_entity_poly.type
_entity_poly.pdbx_seq_one_letter_code
_entity_poly.pdbx_strand_id
1 'polypeptide(L)'
;MTDQRSTVPVADAVADLRAARGAWRARHDDGRDTTSFPSRGALERVIELLAAALYPRRLGQFRGAPAEEDGFVAAKLLAAATELEREVAAELGYWQAEASSGTFDRDQPATIVRLFLAGLGEIRRLIDSDVEAAFLGDPAARSADEILVCYPGAIASLHHRLAHPLYELGAPIVARLISELANERTGIDIHPGATISGRRSSSITAPAW
;
A
#
# COMPACT_ATOMS: atom_id res chain seq x y z
N MET A 1 21.01 56.33 12.39
CA MET A 1 21.52 55.14 11.68
C MET A 1 20.62 53.98 12.05
N THR A 2 19.42 53.98 11.48
CA THR A 2 18.32 53.10 11.86
C THR A 2 18.51 51.77 11.14
N ASP A 3 18.63 50.72 11.94
CA ASP A 3 18.81 49.33 11.55
C ASP A 3 17.59 48.84 10.75
N GLN A 4 17.66 49.01 9.44
CA GLN A 4 16.73 48.43 8.45
C GLN A 4 17.09 46.95 8.28
N ARG A 5 16.92 46.16 9.33
CA ARG A 5 16.89 44.70 9.20
C ARG A 5 15.55 44.32 8.60
N SER A 6 15.55 44.24 7.27
CA SER A 6 14.53 43.60 6.44
C SER A 6 14.18 42.23 7.02
N THR A 7 13.14 42.19 7.85
CA THR A 7 12.50 40.95 8.26
C THR A 7 11.64 40.54 7.07
N VAL A 8 12.03 39.45 6.41
CA VAL A 8 11.22 38.86 5.33
C VAL A 8 9.80 38.68 5.88
N PRO A 9 8.76 39.23 5.22
CA PRO A 9 7.47 39.41 5.86
C PRO A 9 6.68 38.09 5.80
N VAL A 10 7.01 37.18 6.72
CA VAL A 10 6.27 35.92 6.91
C VAL A 10 4.78 36.21 7.11
N ALA A 11 4.44 37.33 7.76
CA ALA A 11 3.06 37.78 7.93
C ALA A 11 2.35 38.04 6.59
N ASP A 12 3.01 38.76 5.67
CA ASP A 12 2.44 39.07 4.35
C ASP A 12 2.30 37.78 3.51
N ALA A 13 3.32 36.92 3.52
CA ALA A 13 3.26 35.62 2.86
C ALA A 13 2.12 34.73 3.42
N VAL A 14 1.90 34.73 4.74
CA VAL A 14 0.79 34.00 5.37
C VAL A 14 -0.57 34.58 4.95
N ALA A 15 -0.69 35.90 4.84
CA ALA A 15 -1.90 36.56 4.38
C ALA A 15 -2.22 36.20 2.92
N ASP A 16 -1.22 36.29 2.04
CA ASP A 16 -1.35 35.94 0.62
C ASP A 16 -1.73 34.47 0.43
N LEU A 17 -1.05 33.56 1.14
CA LEU A 17 -1.39 32.13 1.12
C LEU A 17 -2.79 31.86 1.69
N ARG A 18 -3.25 32.61 2.71
CA ARG A 18 -4.62 32.49 3.24
C ARG A 18 -5.63 32.90 2.18
N ALA A 19 -5.39 34.01 1.48
CA ALA A 19 -6.26 34.47 0.40
C ALA A 19 -6.33 33.44 -0.74
N ALA A 20 -5.19 32.90 -1.17
CA ALA A 20 -5.13 31.85 -2.20
C ALA A 20 -5.90 30.58 -1.80
N ARG A 21 -5.71 30.08 -0.56
CA ARG A 21 -6.48 28.94 -0.03
C ARG A 21 -7.97 29.23 0.06
N GLY A 22 -8.36 30.44 0.47
CA GLY A 22 -9.75 30.88 0.53
C GLY A 22 -10.41 30.88 -0.86
N ALA A 23 -9.74 31.46 -1.86
CA ALA A 23 -10.23 31.50 -3.24
C ALA A 23 -10.33 30.10 -3.87
N TRP A 24 -9.39 29.20 -3.58
CA TRP A 24 -9.46 27.81 -4.04
C TRP A 24 -10.69 27.10 -3.46
N ARG A 25 -10.88 27.15 -2.14
CA ARG A 25 -12.03 26.54 -1.45
C ARG A 25 -13.36 27.09 -1.94
N ALA A 26 -13.49 28.41 -2.11
CA ALA A 26 -14.72 29.00 -2.62
C ALA A 26 -15.12 28.49 -4.03
N ARG A 27 -14.14 28.02 -4.82
CA ARG A 27 -14.38 27.43 -6.17
C ARG A 27 -14.56 25.92 -6.17
N HIS A 28 -14.09 25.23 -5.12
CA HIS A 28 -14.02 23.76 -5.04
C HIS A 28 -14.55 23.24 -3.70
N ASP A 29 -15.57 23.90 -3.14
CA ASP A 29 -16.23 23.41 -1.94
C ASP A 29 -17.14 22.25 -2.35
N ASP A 30 -16.56 21.05 -2.36
CA ASP A 30 -17.25 19.79 -2.64
C ASP A 30 -17.73 19.10 -1.35
N GLY A 31 -17.58 19.78 -0.19
CA GLY A 31 -17.99 19.27 1.12
C GLY A 31 -17.15 18.10 1.64
N ARG A 32 -16.07 17.70 0.96
CA ARG A 32 -15.24 16.54 1.36
C ARG A 32 -14.40 16.86 2.59
N ASP A 33 -14.25 15.87 3.47
CA ASP A 33 -13.34 15.99 4.61
C ASP A 33 -11.89 15.78 4.16
N THR A 34 -11.20 16.87 3.82
CA THR A 34 -9.77 16.83 3.51
C THR A 34 -8.88 16.81 4.75
N THR A 35 -9.45 16.84 5.96
CA THR A 35 -8.67 16.77 7.21
C THR A 35 -8.21 15.35 7.53
N SER A 36 -8.85 14.35 6.92
CA SER A 36 -8.57 12.94 7.10
C SER A 36 -8.24 12.24 5.77
N PHE A 37 -7.22 12.71 5.03
CA PHE A 37 -6.79 12.07 3.78
C PHE A 37 -5.70 10.99 4.02
N PRO A 38 -5.70 9.87 3.28
CA PRO A 38 -4.66 8.84 3.43
C PRO A 38 -3.23 9.36 3.26
N SER A 39 -2.34 8.92 4.13
CA SER A 39 -0.94 9.32 4.20
C SER A 39 -0.05 8.35 3.44
N ARG A 40 0.62 8.88 2.41
CA ARG A 40 1.61 8.13 1.62
C ARG A 40 2.71 7.49 2.50
N GLY A 41 3.25 8.25 3.45
CA GLY A 41 4.31 7.75 4.34
C GLY A 41 3.83 6.70 5.33
N ALA A 42 2.54 6.68 5.68
CA ALA A 42 1.96 5.61 6.48
C ALA A 42 1.79 4.32 5.67
N LEU A 43 1.31 4.43 4.43
CA LEU A 43 1.17 3.29 3.54
C LEU A 43 2.53 2.68 3.16
N GLU A 44 3.58 3.49 3.05
CA GLU A 44 4.95 2.98 2.87
C GLU A 44 5.37 2.06 4.04
N ARG A 45 5.12 2.48 5.29
CA ARG A 45 5.38 1.65 6.48
C ARG A 45 4.50 0.40 6.53
N VAL A 46 3.23 0.51 6.16
CA VAL A 46 2.32 -0.65 6.05
C VAL A 46 2.90 -1.68 5.08
N ILE A 47 3.36 -1.26 3.89
CA ILE A 47 3.96 -2.17 2.91
C ILE A 47 5.25 -2.80 3.43
N GLU A 48 6.11 -2.05 4.12
CA GLU A 48 7.31 -2.60 4.75
C GLU A 48 6.98 -3.67 5.79
N LEU A 49 5.97 -3.43 6.64
CA LEU A 49 5.51 -4.38 7.65
C LEU A 49 4.88 -5.63 7.01
N LEU A 50 4.06 -5.46 5.98
CA LEU A 50 3.45 -6.58 5.24
C LEU A 50 4.50 -7.40 4.49
N ALA A 51 5.44 -6.75 3.80
CA ALA A 51 6.55 -7.43 3.13
C ALA A 51 7.41 -8.22 4.13
N ALA A 52 7.68 -7.63 5.30
CA ALA A 52 8.38 -8.30 6.38
C ALA A 52 7.60 -9.51 6.92
N ALA A 53 6.28 -9.41 7.09
CA ALA A 53 5.45 -10.52 7.52
C ALA A 53 5.36 -11.65 6.48
N LEU A 54 5.21 -11.29 5.20
CA LEU A 54 5.13 -12.25 4.09
C LEU A 54 6.45 -12.97 3.86
N TYR A 55 7.58 -12.28 4.05
CA TYR A 55 8.92 -12.82 3.82
C TYR A 55 9.85 -12.50 5.01
N PRO A 56 9.68 -13.17 6.18
CA PRO A 56 10.36 -12.83 7.43
C PRO A 56 11.87 -12.71 7.29
N ARG A 57 12.51 -13.66 6.60
CA ARG A 57 13.97 -13.70 6.49
C ARG A 57 14.53 -12.83 5.37
N ARG A 58 13.83 -12.75 4.24
CA ARG A 58 14.30 -12.07 3.01
C ARG A 58 14.07 -10.57 3.07
N LEU A 59 12.84 -10.15 3.40
CA LEU A 59 12.45 -8.75 3.44
C LEU A 59 12.32 -8.24 4.89
N GLY A 60 11.93 -9.11 5.82
CA GLY A 60 11.76 -8.75 7.24
C GLY A 60 13.02 -8.80 8.10
N GLN A 61 14.14 -9.28 7.54
CA GLN A 61 15.42 -9.44 8.24
C GLN A 61 15.36 -10.24 9.56
N PHE A 62 14.36 -11.10 9.72
CA PHE A 62 14.28 -12.03 10.85
C PHE A 62 15.47 -12.99 10.84
N ARG A 63 16.14 -13.14 12.00
CA ARG A 63 17.32 -14.01 12.21
C ARG A 63 17.17 -14.96 13.40
N GLY A 64 15.98 -15.02 14.00
CA GLY A 64 15.69 -15.90 15.14
C GLY A 64 15.52 -17.38 14.76
N ALA A 65 15.20 -18.16 15.78
CA ALA A 65 14.89 -19.59 15.63
C ALA A 65 13.56 -19.76 14.88
N PRO A 66 13.36 -20.87 14.14
CA PRO A 66 12.09 -21.12 13.44
C PRO A 66 10.85 -21.06 14.33
N ALA A 67 10.96 -21.47 15.61
CA ALA A 67 9.86 -21.42 16.58
C ALA A 67 9.45 -19.98 16.99
N GLU A 68 10.29 -18.98 16.73
CA GLU A 68 10.01 -17.56 17.04
C GLU A 68 9.43 -16.81 15.83
N GLU A 69 9.40 -17.43 14.64
CA GLU A 69 9.03 -16.78 13.39
C GLU A 69 7.55 -16.33 13.39
N ASP A 70 6.64 -17.15 13.90
CA ASP A 70 5.22 -16.82 14.02
C ASP A 70 4.98 -15.60 14.92
N GLY A 71 5.76 -15.49 16.01
CA GLY A 71 5.71 -14.32 16.89
C GLY A 71 6.16 -13.04 16.19
N PHE A 72 7.20 -13.12 15.37
CA PHE A 72 7.65 -12.01 14.52
C PHE A 72 6.57 -11.62 13.50
N VAL A 73 6.00 -12.60 12.78
CA VAL A 73 4.95 -12.38 11.79
C VAL A 73 3.74 -11.70 12.43
N ALA A 74 3.26 -12.23 13.56
CA ALA A 74 2.12 -11.67 14.28
C ALA A 74 2.35 -10.21 14.69
N ALA A 75 3.53 -9.88 15.21
CA ALA A 75 3.88 -8.51 15.59
C ALA A 75 3.84 -7.54 14.39
N LYS A 76 4.36 -7.97 13.22
CA LYS A 76 4.33 -7.16 11.99
C LYS A 76 2.92 -6.97 11.46
N LEU A 77 2.11 -8.03 11.44
CA LEU A 77 0.73 -7.96 10.97
C LEU A 77 -0.15 -7.08 11.87
N LEU A 78 0.00 -7.15 13.19
CA LEU A 78 -0.74 -6.29 14.12
C LEU A 78 -0.41 -4.80 13.92
N ALA A 79 0.88 -4.49 13.74
CA ALA A 79 1.32 -3.12 13.45
C ALA A 79 0.77 -2.64 12.10
N ALA A 80 0.87 -3.47 11.04
CA ALA A 80 0.36 -3.15 9.72
C ALA A 80 -1.16 -2.94 9.73
N ALA A 81 -1.91 -3.80 10.42
CA ALA A 81 -3.35 -3.72 10.53
C ALA A 81 -3.81 -2.41 11.18
N THR A 82 -3.15 -2.04 12.29
CA THR A 82 -3.47 -0.81 13.03
C THR A 82 -3.27 0.43 12.18
N GLU A 83 -2.17 0.48 11.41
CA GLU A 83 -1.87 1.61 10.55
C GLU A 83 -2.78 1.63 9.31
N LEU A 84 -2.96 0.49 8.65
CA LEU A 84 -3.83 0.37 7.48
C LEU A 84 -5.30 0.72 7.80
N GLU A 85 -5.82 0.34 8.96
CA GLU A 85 -7.18 0.68 9.37
C GLU A 85 -7.39 2.20 9.46
N ARG A 86 -6.38 2.94 9.94
CA ARG A 86 -6.43 4.41 9.99
C ARG A 86 -6.47 5.01 8.60
N GLU A 87 -5.68 4.48 7.67
CA GLU A 87 -5.64 4.97 6.30
C GLU A 87 -6.93 4.65 5.53
N VAL A 88 -7.53 3.48 5.77
CA VAL A 88 -8.85 3.15 5.22
C VAL A 88 -9.93 4.03 5.84
N ALA A 89 -9.87 4.31 7.15
CA ALA A 89 -10.83 5.21 7.80
C ALA A 89 -10.73 6.65 7.27
N ALA A 90 -9.52 7.14 7.02
CA ALA A 90 -9.26 8.41 6.36
C ALA A 90 -9.91 8.45 4.97
N GLU A 91 -9.67 7.43 4.14
CA GLU A 91 -10.30 7.35 2.82
C GLU A 91 -11.84 7.34 2.89
N LEU A 92 -12.44 6.55 3.77
CA LEU A 92 -13.90 6.52 3.90
C LEU A 92 -14.45 7.86 4.40
N GLY A 93 -13.72 8.55 5.29
CA GLY A 93 -14.02 9.92 5.73
C GLY A 93 -14.01 10.90 4.56
N TYR A 94 -13.01 10.82 3.68
CA TYR A 94 -12.91 11.64 2.48
C TYR A 94 -14.12 11.47 1.55
N TRP A 95 -14.56 10.23 1.32
CA TRP A 95 -15.71 9.93 0.45
C TRP A 95 -17.08 10.16 1.11
N GLN A 96 -17.13 10.45 2.42
CA GLN A 96 -18.39 10.57 3.16
C GLN A 96 -19.34 11.63 2.59
N ALA A 97 -18.82 12.70 1.98
CA ALA A 97 -19.63 13.75 1.37
C ALA A 97 -20.31 13.32 0.06
N GLU A 98 -19.74 12.35 -0.66
CA GLU A 98 -20.30 11.81 -1.91
C GLU A 98 -21.28 10.66 -1.70
N ALA A 99 -21.27 10.05 -0.50
CA ALA A 99 -22.15 8.95 -0.16
C ALA A 99 -23.62 9.39 -0.21
N SER A 100 -24.27 9.15 -1.35
CA SER A 100 -25.67 9.53 -1.62
C SER A 100 -26.68 8.77 -0.73
N SER A 101 -26.22 7.76 0.02
CA SER A 101 -27.06 6.79 0.74
C SER A 101 -26.50 6.44 2.13
N GLY A 102 -26.12 7.46 2.91
CA GLY A 102 -25.86 7.33 4.35
C GLY A 102 -24.38 7.38 4.76
N THR A 103 -24.14 7.32 6.06
CA THR A 103 -22.79 7.28 6.65
C THR A 103 -22.18 5.90 6.50
N PHE A 104 -20.88 5.83 6.18
CA PHE A 104 -20.15 4.56 6.28
C PHE A 104 -20.27 4.01 7.71
N ASP A 105 -20.35 2.69 7.84
CA ASP A 105 -20.35 2.07 9.16
C ASP A 105 -19.01 2.32 9.85
N ARG A 106 -19.04 2.63 11.15
CA ARG A 106 -17.83 2.88 11.94
C ARG A 106 -16.89 1.67 11.94
N ASP A 107 -17.44 0.46 11.81
CA ASP A 107 -16.69 -0.78 11.78
C ASP A 107 -16.23 -1.20 10.37
N GLN A 108 -16.56 -0.41 9.34
CA GLN A 108 -16.21 -0.72 7.95
C GLN A 108 -14.70 -0.73 7.68
N PRO A 109 -13.89 0.23 8.17
CA PRO A 109 -12.43 0.16 8.02
C PRO A 109 -11.84 -1.13 8.60
N ALA A 110 -12.22 -1.48 9.82
CA ALA A 110 -11.77 -2.70 10.49
C ALA A 110 -12.19 -3.97 9.73
N THR A 111 -13.38 -3.95 9.12
CA THR A 111 -13.87 -5.06 8.30
C THR A 111 -13.08 -5.25 7.02
N ILE A 112 -12.77 -4.16 6.31
CA ILE A 112 -11.91 -4.19 5.12
C ILE A 112 -10.54 -4.77 5.48
N VAL A 113 -9.91 -4.29 6.55
CA VAL A 113 -8.59 -4.77 6.99
C VAL A 113 -8.62 -6.25 7.38
N ARG A 114 -9.63 -6.70 8.12
CA ARG A 114 -9.77 -8.13 8.47
C ARG A 114 -9.89 -9.03 7.24
N LEU A 115 -10.70 -8.64 6.26
CA LEU A 115 -10.87 -9.38 5.02
C LEU A 115 -9.56 -9.40 4.20
N PHE A 116 -8.87 -8.27 4.14
CA PHE A 116 -7.55 -8.17 3.52
C PHE A 116 -6.53 -9.12 4.17
N LEU A 117 -6.42 -9.09 5.51
CA LEU A 117 -5.49 -9.96 6.25
C LEU A 117 -5.80 -11.45 6.05
N ALA A 118 -7.08 -11.82 5.98
CA ALA A 118 -7.50 -13.19 5.69
C ALA A 118 -7.03 -13.67 4.30
N GLY A 119 -6.81 -12.76 3.35
CA GLY A 119 -6.31 -13.04 2.01
C GLY A 119 -4.79 -13.16 1.89
N LEU A 120 -4.00 -12.82 2.92
CA LEU A 120 -2.54 -12.73 2.82
C LEU A 120 -1.85 -14.03 2.41
N GLY A 121 -2.40 -15.18 2.80
CA GLY A 121 -1.87 -16.48 2.37
C GLY A 121 -1.97 -16.69 0.86
N GLU A 122 -3.04 -16.21 0.21
CA GLU A 122 -3.18 -16.29 -1.24
C GLU A 122 -2.31 -15.24 -1.94
N ILE A 123 -2.27 -14.02 -1.42
CA ILE A 123 -1.37 -12.96 -1.90
C ILE A 123 0.08 -13.47 -1.93
N ARG A 124 0.54 -14.13 -0.85
CA ARG A 124 1.88 -14.70 -0.76
C ARG A 124 2.15 -15.71 -1.88
N ARG A 125 1.21 -16.62 -2.14
CA ARG A 125 1.34 -17.64 -3.21
C ARG A 125 1.37 -17.03 -4.60
N LEU A 126 0.61 -15.96 -4.84
CA LEU A 126 0.63 -15.23 -6.10
C LEU A 126 1.99 -14.56 -6.33
N ILE A 127 2.53 -13.89 -5.31
CA ILE A 127 3.87 -13.27 -5.40
C ILE A 127 4.93 -14.35 -5.65
N ASP A 128 4.87 -15.48 -4.94
CA ASP A 128 5.80 -16.60 -5.17
C ASP A 128 5.73 -17.12 -6.61
N SER A 129 4.53 -17.25 -7.18
CA SER A 129 4.34 -17.62 -8.60
C SER A 129 4.92 -16.57 -9.57
N ASP A 130 4.80 -15.28 -9.26
CA ASP A 130 5.34 -14.22 -10.11
C ASP A 130 6.88 -14.21 -10.08
N VAL A 131 7.46 -14.40 -8.89
CA VAL A 131 8.91 -14.51 -8.69
C VAL A 131 9.48 -15.74 -9.39
N GLU A 132 8.80 -16.89 -9.28
CA GLU A 132 9.20 -18.12 -9.98
C GLU A 132 9.15 -17.94 -11.51
N ALA A 133 8.09 -17.31 -12.03
CA ALA A 133 7.97 -17.03 -13.45
C ALA A 133 9.10 -16.10 -13.94
N ALA A 134 9.44 -15.07 -13.17
CA ALA A 134 10.57 -14.18 -13.48
C ALA A 134 11.91 -14.94 -13.45
N PHE A 135 12.10 -15.86 -12.49
CA PHE A 135 13.31 -16.68 -12.40
C PHE A 135 13.48 -17.60 -13.61
N LEU A 136 12.41 -18.28 -14.01
CA LEU A 136 12.42 -19.14 -15.19
C LEU A 136 12.57 -18.35 -16.50
N GLY A 137 12.14 -17.09 -16.51
CA GLY A 137 12.19 -16.21 -17.67
C GLY A 137 13.53 -15.51 -17.89
N ASP A 138 14.42 -15.46 -16.89
CA ASP A 138 15.70 -14.76 -16.96
C ASP A 138 16.90 -15.71 -16.77
N PRO A 139 17.63 -16.06 -17.85
CA PRO A 139 18.83 -16.89 -17.77
C PRO A 139 19.97 -16.31 -16.91
N ALA A 140 19.95 -15.01 -16.64
CA ALA A 140 20.97 -14.34 -15.83
C ALA A 140 20.66 -14.35 -14.32
N ALA A 141 19.42 -14.65 -13.93
CA ALA A 141 19.02 -14.70 -12.54
C ALA A 141 19.68 -15.89 -11.84
N ARG A 142 20.27 -15.67 -10.65
CA ARG A 142 21.00 -16.71 -9.92
C ARG A 142 20.14 -17.44 -8.90
N SER A 143 19.05 -16.80 -8.45
CA SER A 143 18.08 -17.39 -7.53
C SER A 143 16.75 -16.63 -7.54
N ALA A 144 15.68 -17.31 -7.15
CA ALA A 144 14.38 -16.68 -6.90
C ALA A 144 14.45 -15.62 -5.77
N ASP A 145 15.35 -15.83 -4.78
CA ASP A 145 15.57 -14.89 -3.69
C ASP A 145 16.17 -13.57 -4.17
N GLU A 146 17.11 -13.62 -5.11
CA GLU A 146 17.67 -12.41 -5.75
C GLU A 146 16.58 -11.62 -6.46
N ILE A 147 15.69 -12.30 -7.17
CA ILE A 147 14.55 -11.67 -7.85
C ILE A 147 13.62 -10.99 -6.84
N LEU A 148 13.20 -11.71 -5.81
CA LEU A 148 12.31 -11.17 -4.78
C LEU A 148 12.91 -9.91 -4.12
N VAL A 149 14.22 -9.90 -3.86
CA VAL A 149 14.87 -8.85 -3.08
C VAL A 149 15.16 -7.59 -3.90
N CYS A 150 15.57 -7.72 -5.18
CA CYS A 150 16.08 -6.57 -5.92
C CYS A 150 15.55 -6.39 -7.35
N TYR A 151 14.67 -7.25 -7.86
CA TYR A 151 14.15 -7.05 -9.22
C TYR A 151 12.98 -6.04 -9.20
N PRO A 152 13.02 -4.99 -10.05
CA PRO A 152 11.96 -3.99 -10.09
C PRO A 152 10.59 -4.59 -10.43
N GLY A 153 10.55 -5.61 -11.29
CA GLY A 153 9.31 -6.33 -11.61
C GLY A 153 8.72 -7.09 -10.41
N ALA A 154 9.57 -7.68 -9.56
CA ALA A 154 9.11 -8.36 -8.35
C ALA A 154 8.59 -7.35 -7.31
N ILE A 155 9.27 -6.21 -7.16
CA ILE A 155 8.81 -5.11 -6.30
C ILE A 155 7.45 -4.59 -6.79
N ALA A 156 7.30 -4.33 -8.08
CA ALA A 156 6.05 -3.87 -8.67
C ALA A 156 4.92 -4.88 -8.49
N SER A 157 5.21 -6.18 -8.71
CA SER A 157 4.21 -7.23 -8.47
C SER A 157 3.80 -7.29 -7.00
N LEU A 158 4.75 -7.30 -6.05
CA LEU A 158 4.45 -7.33 -4.62
C LEU A 158 3.48 -6.20 -4.21
N HIS A 159 3.74 -4.97 -4.66
CA HIS A 159 2.86 -3.83 -4.36
C HIS A 159 1.48 -4.01 -5.00
N HIS A 160 1.43 -4.43 -6.27
CA HIS A 160 0.16 -4.67 -6.95
C HIS A 160 -0.68 -5.77 -6.26
N ARG A 161 -0.05 -6.89 -5.90
CA ARG A 161 -0.71 -8.03 -5.22
C ARG A 161 -1.26 -7.64 -3.85
N LEU A 162 -0.67 -6.65 -3.19
CA LEU A 162 -1.19 -6.06 -1.94
C LEU A 162 -2.26 -5.00 -2.18
N ALA A 163 -2.10 -4.16 -3.21
CA ALA A 163 -3.03 -3.08 -3.54
C ALA A 163 -4.35 -3.59 -4.12
N HIS A 164 -4.32 -4.62 -4.97
CA HIS A 164 -5.48 -5.08 -5.71
C HIS A 164 -6.65 -5.52 -4.80
N PRO A 165 -6.43 -6.35 -3.75
CA PRO A 165 -7.53 -6.70 -2.84
C PRO A 165 -8.09 -5.51 -2.07
N LEU A 166 -7.27 -4.50 -1.72
CA LEU A 166 -7.75 -3.27 -1.08
C LEU A 166 -8.64 -2.46 -2.01
N TYR A 167 -8.33 -2.43 -3.30
CA TYR A 167 -9.17 -1.82 -4.33
C TYR A 167 -10.53 -2.52 -4.41
N GLU A 168 -10.54 -3.86 -4.51
CA GLU A 168 -11.77 -4.67 -4.57
C GLU A 168 -12.62 -4.57 -3.29
N LEU A 169 -11.98 -4.34 -2.14
CA LEU A 169 -12.66 -4.16 -0.85
C LEU A 169 -13.18 -2.73 -0.63
N GLY A 170 -12.98 -1.81 -1.58
CA GLY A 170 -13.54 -0.46 -1.52
C GLY A 170 -12.61 0.59 -0.89
N ALA A 171 -11.29 0.38 -0.91
CA ALA A 171 -10.27 1.36 -0.53
C ALA A 171 -9.40 1.80 -1.75
N PRO A 172 -10.00 2.41 -2.79
CA PRO A 172 -9.31 2.73 -4.05
C PRO A 172 -8.18 3.77 -3.94
N ILE A 173 -8.28 4.79 -3.10
CA ILE A 173 -7.23 5.80 -2.89
C ILE A 173 -6.03 5.14 -2.20
N VAL A 174 -6.27 4.40 -1.12
CA VAL A 174 -5.24 3.62 -0.43
C VAL A 174 -4.53 2.68 -1.41
N ALA A 175 -5.29 1.93 -2.21
CA ALA A 175 -4.74 1.03 -3.22
C ALA A 175 -3.95 1.76 -4.31
N ARG A 176 -4.41 2.94 -4.76
CA ARG A 176 -3.68 3.73 -5.76
C ARG A 176 -2.38 4.29 -5.19
N LEU A 177 -2.39 4.78 -3.95
CA LEU A 177 -1.17 5.25 -3.28
C LEU A 177 -0.12 4.13 -3.17
N ILE A 178 -0.53 2.91 -2.84
CA ILE A 178 0.38 1.74 -2.83
C ILE A 178 0.95 1.47 -4.22
N SER A 179 0.13 1.55 -5.26
CA SER A 179 0.57 1.35 -6.65
C SER A 179 1.57 2.44 -7.10
N GLU A 180 1.34 3.69 -6.69
CA GLU A 180 2.26 4.80 -6.96
C GLU A 180 3.59 4.70 -6.20
N LEU A 181 3.61 4.10 -5.00
CA LEU A 181 4.86 3.78 -4.32
C LEU A 181 5.70 2.78 -5.14
N ALA A 182 5.05 1.81 -5.78
CA ALA A 182 5.72 0.87 -6.67
C ALA A 182 6.25 1.57 -7.93
N ASN A 183 5.42 2.40 -8.56
CA ASN A 183 5.77 3.17 -9.75
C ASN A 183 6.99 4.06 -9.50
N GLU A 184 7.02 4.81 -8.41
CA GLU A 184 8.16 5.66 -8.05
C GLU A 184 9.47 4.86 -7.88
N ARG A 185 9.38 3.68 -7.25
CA ARG A 185 10.56 2.84 -6.96
C ARG A 185 11.07 2.08 -8.18
N THR A 186 10.21 1.80 -9.17
CA THR A 186 10.50 0.82 -10.23
C THR A 186 10.31 1.35 -11.66
N GLY A 187 9.58 2.44 -11.83
CA GLY A 187 9.12 2.95 -13.13
C GLY A 187 7.98 2.14 -13.75
N ILE A 188 7.39 1.18 -13.03
CA ILE A 188 6.31 0.31 -13.51
C ILE A 188 4.98 0.77 -12.87
N ASP A 189 4.08 1.37 -13.66
CA ASP A 189 2.73 1.73 -13.22
C ASP A 189 1.74 0.60 -13.52
N ILE A 190 1.30 -0.08 -12.46
CA ILE A 190 0.20 -1.04 -12.52
C ILE A 190 -0.97 -0.46 -11.76
N HIS A 191 -2.08 -0.19 -12.44
CA HIS A 191 -3.30 0.27 -11.79
C HIS A 191 -3.81 -0.79 -10.78
N PRO A 192 -4.24 -0.42 -9.56
CA PRO A 192 -4.64 -1.39 -8.55
C PRO A 192 -5.85 -2.25 -8.96
N GLY A 193 -6.77 -1.70 -9.77
CA GLY A 193 -7.89 -2.46 -10.35
C GLY A 193 -7.54 -3.40 -11.51
N ALA A 194 -6.27 -3.49 -11.92
CA ALA A 194 -5.88 -4.42 -12.98
C ALA A 194 -5.96 -5.87 -12.48
N THR A 195 -6.64 -6.76 -13.21
CA THR A 195 -6.66 -8.18 -12.87
C THR A 195 -5.48 -8.89 -13.52
N ILE A 196 -4.49 -9.30 -12.71
CA ILE A 196 -3.37 -10.12 -13.17
C ILE A 196 -3.60 -11.57 -12.72
N SER A 197 -3.81 -12.49 -13.66
CA SER A 197 -3.95 -13.91 -13.32
C SER A 197 -2.62 -14.48 -12.80
N GLY A 198 -2.66 -15.22 -11.69
CA GLY A 198 -1.53 -16.04 -11.25
C GLY A 198 -1.55 -17.41 -11.91
N ARG A 199 -0.37 -18.03 -12.10
CA ARG A 199 -0.31 -19.44 -12.50
C ARG A 199 -0.62 -20.27 -11.26
N ARG A 200 -1.85 -20.78 -11.14
CA ARG A 200 -2.13 -21.84 -10.16
C ARG A 200 -1.26 -23.04 -10.54
N SER A 201 -0.43 -23.51 -9.61
CA SER A 201 0.29 -24.77 -9.76
C SER A 201 -0.75 -25.85 -10.04
N SER A 202 -0.89 -26.19 -11.32
CA SER A 202 -1.69 -27.32 -11.75
C SER A 202 -0.93 -28.53 -11.23
N SER A 203 -1.54 -29.27 -10.30
CA SER A 203 -1.08 -30.60 -9.94
C SER A 203 -0.85 -31.37 -11.23
N ILE A 204 0.41 -31.66 -11.53
CA ILE A 204 0.79 -32.62 -12.55
C ILE A 204 0.16 -33.96 -12.12
N THR A 205 -0.98 -34.30 -12.70
CA THR A 205 -1.39 -35.70 -12.82
C THR A 205 -0.37 -36.38 -13.70
N ALA A 206 0.50 -37.19 -13.08
CA ALA A 206 1.36 -38.11 -13.81
C ALA A 206 0.47 -39.06 -14.65
N PRO A 207 0.83 -39.38 -15.90
CA PRO A 207 0.10 -40.38 -16.67
C PRO A 207 0.36 -41.75 -16.05
N ALA A 208 -0.72 -42.46 -15.75
CA ALA A 208 -0.66 -43.89 -15.50
C ALA A 208 -0.26 -44.59 -16.80
N TRP A 209 0.87 -45.28 -16.77
CA TRP A 209 1.14 -46.44 -17.60
C TRP A 209 1.51 -47.60 -16.68
#